data_AF-A0A2A8CWW1-F1
#
_entry.id   AF-A0A2A8CWW1-F1
#
_cell.length_a   1.000
_cell.length_b   1.000
_cell.length_c   1.000
_cell.angle_alpha   90.00
_cell.angle_beta   90.00
_cell.angle_gamma   90.00
#
_symmetry.space_group_name_H-M   'P 1'
#
loop_
_entity.id
_entity.type
_entity.pdbx_description
1 polymer ?
#
loop_
_entity_poly.entity_id
_entity_poly.type
_entity_poly.pdbx_seq_one_letter_code
_entity_poly.pdbx_strand_id
1 'polypeptide(L)'
;MAGTVVEGARGSSQVLMLRLLREIDSTVAKQHYRRFRRQFLTMRGGLPGVREYPRGTTGTGDVDSGPVVLDMGASATIVGLGTAQIYGDRMFAHALEQTIEAFGLPLTFQGEKRYLGGRLPMGDAFLVWSKLASPRFSPDQFSGRRDVVHGWWRWPVHGGSILIVLAAWLWVFRRRIFPSRRDRFCRHSQALFH
;
A
#
# COMPACT_ATOMS: atom_id res chain seq x y z
N MET A 1 27.70 27.28 -14.51
CA MET A 1 26.64 27.68 -13.57
C MET A 1 25.88 26.42 -13.17
N ALA A 2 25.93 26.01 -11.92
CA ALA A 2 25.12 24.88 -11.46
C ALA A 2 23.70 25.39 -11.19
N GLY A 3 22.71 24.85 -11.90
CA GLY A 3 21.31 25.16 -11.64
C GLY A 3 20.93 24.73 -10.22
N THR A 4 20.20 25.58 -9.50
CA THR A 4 19.66 25.24 -8.19
C THR A 4 18.54 24.22 -8.34
N VAL A 5 18.58 23.14 -7.57
CA VAL A 5 17.49 22.16 -7.54
C VAL A 5 16.27 22.83 -6.92
N VAL A 6 15.26 23.11 -7.75
CA VAL A 6 14.00 23.75 -7.33
C VAL A 6 13.07 22.74 -6.66
N GLU A 7 13.07 21.48 -7.13
CA GLU A 7 12.26 20.41 -6.58
C GLU A 7 13.08 19.13 -6.39
N GLY A 8 12.94 18.52 -5.21
CA GLY A 8 13.66 17.30 -4.83
C GLY A 8 13.14 16.05 -5.56
N ALA A 9 13.87 14.95 -5.43
CA ALA A 9 13.44 13.67 -6.01
C ALA A 9 12.12 13.18 -5.38
N ARG A 10 11.18 12.74 -6.23
CA ARG A 10 9.86 12.22 -5.85
C ARG A 10 9.75 10.72 -6.09
N GLY A 11 9.13 9.99 -5.16
CA GLY A 11 8.94 8.55 -5.23
C GLY A 11 8.16 8.15 -6.46
N SER A 12 7.03 8.81 -6.69
CA SER A 12 6.16 8.68 -7.86
C SER A 12 6.92 8.82 -9.19
N SER A 13 7.72 9.89 -9.35
CA SER A 13 8.53 10.10 -10.55
C SER A 13 9.66 9.07 -10.68
N GLN A 14 10.33 8.74 -9.58
CA GLN A 14 11.44 7.78 -9.60
C GLN A 14 10.97 6.37 -9.98
N VAL A 15 9.82 5.90 -9.48
CA VAL A 15 9.30 4.57 -9.88
C VAL A 15 8.94 4.55 -11.35
N LEU A 16 8.30 5.59 -11.87
CA LEU A 16 7.95 5.67 -13.29
C LEU A 16 9.20 5.73 -14.17
N MET A 17 10.19 6.54 -13.80
CA MET A 17 11.46 6.62 -14.52
C MET A 17 12.18 5.27 -14.51
N LEU A 18 12.25 4.59 -13.36
CA LEU A 18 12.89 3.26 -13.25
C LEU A 18 12.16 2.20 -14.05
N ARG A 19 10.83 2.30 -14.13
CA ARG A 19 9.98 1.42 -14.92
C ARG A 19 10.37 1.45 -16.40
N LEU A 20 10.61 2.64 -16.93
CA LEU A 20 10.96 2.89 -18.34
C LEU A 20 12.46 2.68 -18.60
N LEU A 21 13.32 3.17 -17.71
CA LEU A 21 14.78 3.12 -17.86
C LEU A 21 15.30 1.69 -18.01
N ARG A 22 14.62 0.71 -17.40
CA ARG A 22 14.98 -0.71 -17.51
C ARG A 22 14.93 -1.22 -18.96
N GLU A 23 14.07 -0.65 -19.80
CA GLU A 23 13.94 -1.01 -21.22
C GLU A 23 14.98 -0.30 -22.09
N ILE A 24 15.49 0.87 -21.65
CA ILE A 24 16.47 1.68 -22.38
C ILE A 24 17.90 1.19 -22.07
N ASP A 25 18.27 1.21 -20.78
CA ASP A 25 19.59 0.78 -20.32
C ASP A 25 19.43 -0.05 -19.05
N SER A 26 19.45 -1.36 -19.29
CA SER A 26 19.35 -2.40 -18.30
C SER A 26 20.39 -2.29 -17.16
N THR A 27 21.60 -1.83 -17.46
CA THR A 27 22.73 -1.80 -16.54
C THR A 27 22.66 -0.57 -15.63
N VAL A 28 22.44 0.60 -16.21
CA VAL A 28 22.25 1.86 -15.47
C VAL A 28 20.99 1.76 -14.61
N ALA A 29 19.90 1.23 -15.16
CA ALA A 29 18.65 0.96 -14.44
C ALA A 29 18.87 0.21 -13.13
N LYS A 30 19.65 -0.90 -13.15
CA LYS A 30 19.94 -1.69 -11.93
C LYS A 30 20.69 -0.88 -10.88
N GLN A 31 21.59 0.03 -11.28
CA GLN A 31 22.31 0.89 -10.34
C GLN A 31 21.38 1.92 -9.69
N HIS A 32 20.51 2.55 -10.49
CA HIS A 32 19.51 3.48 -9.99
C HIS A 32 18.49 2.78 -9.08
N TYR A 33 18.04 1.58 -9.44
CA TYR A 33 17.14 0.79 -8.60
C TYR A 33 17.76 0.46 -7.24
N ARG A 34 19.06 0.11 -7.16
CA ARG A 34 19.76 -0.07 -5.87
C ARG A 34 19.68 1.18 -4.97
N ARG A 35 19.83 2.38 -5.56
CA ARG A 35 19.74 3.65 -4.82
C ARG A 35 18.31 3.92 -4.39
N PHE A 36 17.36 3.74 -5.31
CA PHE A 36 15.93 3.87 -5.05
C PHE A 36 15.47 2.96 -3.90
N ARG A 37 15.89 1.69 -3.89
CA ARG A 37 15.59 0.76 -2.79
C ARG A 37 15.99 1.29 -1.42
N ARG A 38 17.15 1.95 -1.33
CA ARG A 38 17.64 2.51 -0.07
C ARG A 38 16.91 3.79 0.34
N GLN A 39 16.49 4.60 -0.63
CA GLN A 39 15.96 5.94 -0.39
C GLN A 39 14.44 5.99 -0.29
N PHE A 40 13.72 5.11 -1.00
CA PHE A 40 12.28 5.22 -1.16
C PHE A 40 11.50 4.01 -0.65
N LEU A 41 12.07 2.81 -0.65
CA LEU A 41 11.33 1.66 -0.09
C LEU A 41 11.30 1.72 1.43
N THR A 42 10.13 1.44 2.01
CA THR A 42 9.91 1.53 3.44
C THR A 42 8.94 0.48 3.94
N MET A 43 8.98 0.26 5.26
CA MET A 43 7.98 -0.48 6.03
C MET A 43 7.44 0.46 7.11
N ARG A 44 6.12 0.65 7.18
CA ARG A 44 5.47 1.52 8.19
C ARG A 44 4.29 0.78 8.81
N GLY A 45 4.32 0.58 10.12
CA GLY A 45 3.27 -0.18 10.82
C GLY A 45 3.09 -1.61 10.32
N GLY A 46 4.17 -2.23 9.80
CA GLY A 46 4.09 -3.53 9.14
C GLY A 46 3.68 -3.48 7.67
N LEU A 47 3.34 -2.32 7.11
CA LEU A 47 2.95 -2.20 5.70
C LEU A 47 4.15 -1.81 4.82
N PRO A 48 4.49 -2.61 3.78
CA PRO A 48 5.43 -2.20 2.75
C PRO A 48 4.84 -1.06 1.91
N GLY A 49 5.69 -0.16 1.47
CA GLY A 49 5.30 0.86 0.50
C GLY A 49 6.48 1.65 -0.04
N VAL A 50 6.16 2.56 -0.95
CA VAL A 50 7.12 3.48 -1.55
C VAL A 50 6.88 4.87 -0.99
N ARG A 51 7.91 5.43 -0.36
CA ARG A 51 7.88 6.80 0.13
C ARG A 51 7.68 7.77 -1.03
N GLU A 52 6.92 8.83 -0.81
CA GLU A 52 6.84 9.91 -1.79
C GLU A 52 8.10 10.80 -1.77
N TYR A 53 8.69 10.96 -0.59
CA TYR A 53 9.92 11.73 -0.40
C TYR A 53 11.06 10.81 0.02
N PRO A 54 12.31 11.07 -0.42
CA PRO A 54 13.46 10.25 -0.04
C PRO A 54 13.62 10.23 1.48
N ARG A 55 14.22 9.17 2.00
CA ARG A 55 14.53 9.06 3.43
C ARG A 55 15.28 10.30 3.92
N GLY A 56 14.86 10.81 5.07
CA GLY A 56 15.38 12.06 5.63
C GLY A 56 14.63 13.31 5.15
N THR A 57 13.71 13.19 4.21
CA THR A 57 12.83 14.28 3.75
C THR A 57 11.36 13.89 3.91
N THR A 58 10.53 14.88 4.21
CA THR A 58 9.08 14.76 4.34
C THR A 58 8.42 15.93 3.62
N GLY A 59 7.19 15.73 3.14
CA GLY A 59 6.38 16.79 2.57
C GLY A 59 4.95 16.30 2.32
N THR A 60 4.11 17.18 1.83
CA THR A 60 2.72 16.85 1.48
C THR A 60 2.67 16.24 0.08
N GLY A 61 1.69 15.36 -0.17
CA GLY A 61 1.42 14.90 -1.55
C GLY A 61 1.06 16.07 -2.47
N ASP A 62 1.27 15.86 -3.76
CA ASP A 62 0.79 16.68 -4.87
C ASP A 62 -0.17 15.85 -5.75
N VAL A 63 -0.59 16.42 -6.88
CA VAL A 63 -1.56 15.78 -7.79
C VAL A 63 -1.04 14.44 -8.32
N ASP A 64 0.26 14.33 -8.56
CA ASP A 64 0.88 13.16 -9.22
C ASP A 64 1.14 12.00 -8.26
N SER A 65 1.34 12.32 -6.97
CA SER A 65 1.57 11.34 -5.91
C SER A 65 0.28 10.79 -5.31
N GLY A 66 -0.81 11.55 -5.41
CA GLY A 66 -2.07 11.25 -4.75
C GLY A 66 -1.93 11.34 -3.22
N PRO A 67 -2.84 10.72 -2.44
CA PRO A 67 -2.76 10.77 -0.99
C PRO A 67 -1.46 10.11 -0.50
N VAL A 68 -0.68 10.86 0.28
CA VAL A 68 0.50 10.35 0.99
C VAL A 68 0.06 9.89 2.38
N VAL A 69 0.13 8.58 2.63
CA VAL A 69 -0.28 7.95 3.89
C VAL A 69 0.95 7.29 4.51
N LEU A 70 1.29 7.66 5.76
CA LEU A 70 2.48 7.15 6.45
C LEU A 70 3.79 7.36 5.66
N ASP A 71 3.96 8.54 5.05
CA ASP A 71 5.01 8.89 4.07
C ASP A 71 4.95 8.15 2.73
N MET A 72 4.04 7.20 2.56
CA MET A 72 3.94 6.38 1.35
C MET A 72 3.00 7.02 0.34
N GLY A 73 3.49 7.27 -0.87
CA GLY A 73 2.67 7.78 -1.97
C GLY A 73 1.83 6.65 -2.55
N ALA A 74 0.53 6.88 -2.75
CA ALA A 74 -0.37 5.86 -3.30
C ALA A 74 0.04 5.46 -4.73
N SER A 75 0.27 6.43 -5.62
CA SER A 75 0.72 6.17 -6.99
C SER A 75 2.11 5.54 -7.01
N ALA A 76 3.04 6.06 -6.20
CA ALA A 76 4.38 5.53 -6.04
C ALA A 76 4.38 4.06 -5.60
N THR A 77 3.46 3.69 -4.70
CA THR A 77 3.34 2.33 -4.18
C THR A 77 2.75 1.37 -5.20
N ILE A 78 1.69 1.78 -5.92
CA ILE A 78 1.06 0.98 -6.98
C ILE A 78 2.07 0.74 -8.11
N VAL A 79 2.66 1.79 -8.68
CA VAL A 79 3.66 1.65 -9.76
C VAL A 79 4.94 0.98 -9.26
N GLY A 80 5.26 1.13 -7.98
CA GLY A 80 6.33 0.45 -7.28
C GLY A 80 6.21 -1.08 -7.30
N LEU A 81 4.98 -1.63 -7.25
CA LEU A 81 4.74 -3.07 -7.40
C LEU A 81 5.28 -3.57 -8.74
N GLY A 82 4.84 -2.96 -9.84
CA GLY A 82 5.27 -3.38 -11.18
C GLY A 82 6.77 -3.19 -11.34
N THR A 83 7.29 -2.04 -10.89
CA THR A 83 8.73 -1.76 -10.90
C THR A 83 9.49 -2.88 -10.17
N ALA A 84 9.12 -3.24 -8.95
CA ALA A 84 9.75 -4.34 -8.23
C ALA A 84 9.69 -5.67 -8.99
N GLN A 85 8.57 -5.97 -9.66
CA GLN A 85 8.43 -7.18 -10.49
C GLN A 85 9.46 -7.23 -11.64
N ILE A 86 9.63 -6.17 -12.43
CA ILE A 86 10.59 -6.17 -13.58
C ILE A 86 12.06 -6.18 -13.17
N TYR A 87 12.37 -5.69 -11.96
CA TYR A 87 13.72 -5.75 -11.41
C TYR A 87 13.98 -7.05 -10.65
N GLY A 88 12.99 -7.95 -10.54
CA GLY A 88 13.14 -9.24 -9.85
C GLY A 88 13.17 -9.14 -8.32
N ASP A 89 12.71 -8.04 -7.73
CA ASP A 89 12.56 -7.88 -6.27
C ASP A 89 11.25 -8.54 -5.80
N ARG A 90 11.22 -9.87 -5.89
CA ARG A 90 10.01 -10.68 -5.69
C ARG A 90 9.45 -10.57 -4.28
N MET A 91 10.30 -10.50 -3.27
CA MET A 91 9.85 -10.38 -1.87
C MET A 91 9.12 -9.07 -1.63
N PHE A 92 9.68 -7.95 -2.11
CA PHE A 92 9.03 -6.65 -1.97
C PHE A 92 7.77 -6.55 -2.84
N ALA A 93 7.82 -7.02 -4.09
CA ALA A 93 6.66 -7.05 -4.98
C ALA A 93 5.50 -7.85 -4.37
N HIS A 94 5.76 -9.05 -3.85
CA HIS A 94 4.73 -9.88 -3.25
C HIS A 94 4.14 -9.24 -1.99
N ALA A 95 4.96 -8.59 -1.16
CA ALA A 95 4.48 -7.90 0.03
C ALA A 95 3.61 -6.67 -0.31
N LEU A 96 4.00 -5.91 -1.34
CA LEU A 96 3.18 -4.82 -1.88
C LEU A 96 1.84 -5.31 -2.41
N GLU A 97 1.84 -6.38 -3.19
CA GLU A 97 0.62 -6.95 -3.76
C GLU A 97 -0.36 -7.37 -2.65
N GLN A 98 0.11 -8.09 -1.63
CA GLN A 98 -0.72 -8.48 -0.48
C GLN A 98 -1.29 -7.28 0.26
N THR A 99 -0.52 -6.19 0.36
CA THR A 99 -0.96 -4.95 1.03
C THR A 99 -2.00 -4.22 0.18
N ILE A 100 -1.78 -4.09 -1.12
CA ILE A 100 -2.73 -3.44 -2.04
C ILE A 100 -4.05 -4.23 -2.07
N GLU A 101 -4.01 -5.56 -2.09
CA GLU A 101 -5.20 -6.40 -2.04
C GLU A 101 -5.95 -6.27 -0.71
N ALA A 102 -5.24 -6.22 0.42
CA ALA A 102 -5.87 -6.10 1.73
C ALA A 102 -6.51 -4.72 1.97
N PHE A 103 -5.85 -3.64 1.53
CA PHE A 103 -6.26 -2.26 1.86
C PHE A 103 -6.94 -1.52 0.71
N GLY A 104 -6.82 -2.00 -0.52
CA GLY A 104 -7.47 -1.39 -1.69
C GLY A 104 -8.97 -1.67 -1.79
N LEU A 105 -9.52 -2.48 -0.89
CA LEU A 105 -10.94 -2.86 -0.83
C LEU A 105 -11.48 -3.30 -2.21
N PRO A 106 -10.91 -4.36 -2.81
CA PRO A 106 -11.34 -4.83 -4.11
C PRO A 106 -12.78 -5.37 -4.04
N LEU A 107 -13.64 -4.87 -4.91
CA LEU A 107 -14.97 -5.42 -5.15
C LEU A 107 -14.97 -6.11 -6.50
N THR A 108 -15.30 -7.39 -6.52
CA THR A 108 -15.44 -8.15 -7.77
C THR A 108 -16.93 -8.39 -8.02
N PHE A 109 -17.43 -7.86 -9.13
CA PHE A 109 -18.83 -8.00 -9.55
C PHE A 109 -18.90 -8.26 -11.05
N GLN A 110 -19.65 -9.28 -11.47
CA GLN A 110 -19.80 -9.68 -12.89
C GLN A 110 -18.47 -9.84 -13.67
N GLY A 111 -17.44 -10.36 -13.00
CA GLY A 111 -16.12 -10.57 -13.62
C GLY A 111 -15.22 -9.32 -13.68
N GLU A 112 -15.71 -8.16 -13.23
CA GLU A 112 -14.93 -6.94 -13.13
C GLU A 112 -14.45 -6.72 -11.69
N LYS A 113 -13.17 -6.41 -11.52
CA LYS A 113 -12.56 -6.08 -10.23
C LYS A 113 -12.29 -4.59 -10.15
N ARG A 114 -12.95 -3.89 -9.21
CA ARG A 114 -12.83 -2.44 -8.98
C ARG A 114 -12.30 -2.18 -7.57
N TYR A 115 -11.30 -1.31 -7.41
CA TYR A 115 -10.81 -0.95 -6.08
C TYR A 115 -11.53 0.29 -5.57
N LEU A 116 -11.78 0.35 -4.25
CA LEU A 116 -12.57 1.41 -3.60
C LEU A 116 -13.95 1.66 -4.25
N GLY A 117 -14.53 0.63 -4.87
CA GLY A 117 -15.79 0.72 -5.62
C GLY A 117 -15.69 1.46 -6.96
N GLY A 118 -14.51 1.55 -7.57
CA GLY A 118 -14.29 2.19 -8.87
C GLY A 118 -14.08 3.71 -8.81
N ARG A 119 -13.88 4.26 -7.61
CA ARG A 119 -13.71 5.71 -7.41
C ARG A 119 -12.36 6.25 -7.88
N LEU A 120 -11.38 5.38 -8.09
CA LEU A 120 -10.03 5.73 -8.55
C LEU A 120 -9.68 5.02 -9.86
N PRO A 121 -10.30 5.38 -11.00
CA PRO A 121 -10.10 4.68 -12.28
C PRO A 121 -8.63 4.69 -12.74
N MET A 122 -7.90 5.78 -12.47
CA MET A 122 -6.45 5.83 -12.74
C MET A 122 -5.65 4.90 -11.84
N GLY A 123 -6.07 4.74 -10.58
CA GLY A 123 -5.46 3.79 -9.65
C GLY A 123 -5.64 2.34 -10.12
N ASP A 124 -6.84 1.99 -10.60
CA ASP A 124 -7.13 0.68 -11.16
C ASP A 124 -6.30 0.41 -12.42
N ALA A 125 -6.20 1.39 -13.32
CA ALA A 125 -5.36 1.27 -14.52
C ALA A 125 -3.87 1.06 -14.18
N PHE A 126 -3.32 1.86 -13.26
CA PHE A 126 -1.93 1.69 -12.81
C PHE A 126 -1.71 0.35 -12.11
N LEU A 127 -2.70 -0.15 -11.37
CA LEU A 127 -2.59 -1.43 -10.68
C LEU A 127 -2.62 -2.59 -11.66
N VAL A 128 -3.51 -2.58 -12.66
CA VAL A 128 -3.52 -3.56 -13.74
C VAL A 128 -2.18 -3.54 -14.48
N TRP A 129 -1.72 -2.37 -14.89
CA TRP A 129 -0.42 -2.21 -15.56
C TRP A 129 0.75 -2.72 -14.70
N SER A 130 0.69 -2.50 -13.39
CA SER A 130 1.71 -2.94 -12.44
C SER A 130 1.69 -4.45 -12.22
N LYS A 131 0.51 -5.08 -12.21
CA LYS A 131 0.37 -6.54 -12.05
C LYS A 131 0.75 -7.33 -13.29
N LEU A 132 0.56 -6.75 -14.47
CA LEU A 132 0.98 -7.33 -15.75
C LEU A 132 2.49 -7.18 -16.00
N ALA A 133 3.21 -6.57 -15.06
CA ALA A 133 4.64 -6.42 -15.14
C ALA A 133 5.37 -7.77 -15.04
N SER A 134 6.02 -8.18 -16.12
CA SER A 134 6.87 -9.37 -16.11
C SER A 134 8.31 -9.01 -16.47
N PRO A 135 9.33 -9.62 -15.84
CA PRO A 135 10.71 -9.50 -16.30
C PRO A 135 10.83 -10.00 -17.74
N ARG A 136 10.99 -9.09 -18.70
CA ARG A 136 11.21 -9.44 -20.13
C ARG A 136 12.62 -9.95 -20.41
N PHE A 137 13.55 -9.73 -19.48
CA PHE A 137 14.95 -10.15 -19.56
C PHE A 137 15.23 -11.15 -18.43
N SER A 138 16.20 -12.06 -18.64
CA SER A 138 16.63 -13.05 -17.63
C SER A 138 16.64 -12.42 -16.24
N PRO A 139 15.82 -12.94 -15.30
CA PRO A 139 15.67 -12.32 -14.01
C PRO A 139 16.94 -12.55 -13.22
N ASP A 140 17.88 -11.60 -13.28
CA ASP A 140 18.80 -11.41 -12.19
C ASP A 140 17.94 -11.12 -10.96
N GLN A 141 17.76 -12.14 -10.12
CA GLN A 141 17.02 -11.97 -8.88
C GLN A 141 17.74 -10.90 -8.06
N PHE A 142 17.00 -9.87 -7.69
CA PHE A 142 17.57 -8.79 -6.92
C PHE A 142 17.74 -9.24 -5.46
N SER A 143 18.85 -9.92 -5.17
CA SER A 143 19.28 -10.26 -3.80
C SER A 143 20.07 -9.09 -3.21
N GLY A 144 19.35 -8.07 -2.75
CA GLY A 144 20.00 -6.98 -2.03
C GLY A 144 20.56 -7.47 -0.67
N ARG A 145 21.70 -6.93 -0.24
CA ARG A 145 22.37 -7.28 1.04
C ARG A 145 21.52 -7.03 2.32
N ARG A 146 20.37 -6.37 2.20
CA ARG A 146 19.35 -6.21 3.23
C ARG A 146 17.98 -6.21 2.56
N ASP A 147 17.13 -7.13 2.99
CA ASP A 147 15.73 -7.13 2.56
C ASP A 147 14.99 -6.00 3.25
N VAL A 148 14.23 -5.23 2.47
CA VAL A 148 13.35 -4.19 3.03
C VAL A 148 12.20 -4.83 3.81
N VAL A 149 11.76 -6.01 3.35
CA VAL A 149 10.71 -6.81 3.96
C VAL A 149 11.37 -7.93 4.76
N HIS A 150 11.11 -7.95 6.07
CA HIS A 150 11.51 -9.04 6.95
C HIS A 150 10.44 -10.14 6.96
N GLY A 151 10.81 -11.40 7.20
CA GLY A 151 9.87 -12.54 7.11
C GLY A 151 8.64 -12.46 8.01
N TRP A 152 8.69 -11.64 9.07
CA TRP A 152 7.63 -11.49 10.08
C TRP A 152 6.79 -10.23 9.92
N TRP A 153 6.89 -9.56 8.77
CA TRP A 153 6.22 -8.28 8.52
C TRP A 153 4.69 -8.31 8.65
N ARG A 154 4.08 -9.48 8.50
CA ARG A 154 2.63 -9.67 8.56
C ARG A 154 2.08 -9.65 9.99
N TRP A 155 2.90 -9.95 11.00
CA TRP A 155 2.44 -10.07 12.39
C TRP A 155 1.86 -8.79 12.97
N PRO A 156 2.45 -7.58 12.78
CA PRO A 156 1.83 -6.34 13.21
C PRO A 156 0.44 -6.12 12.59
N VAL A 157 0.26 -6.49 11.32
CA VAL A 157 -1.02 -6.35 10.60
C VAL A 157 -2.06 -7.31 11.18
N HIS A 158 -1.72 -8.60 11.32
CA HIS A 158 -2.64 -9.58 11.90
C HIS A 158 -2.96 -9.26 13.36
N GLY A 159 -1.99 -8.83 14.17
CA GLY A 159 -2.19 -8.40 15.54
C GLY A 159 -3.17 -7.22 15.62
N GLY A 160 -2.99 -6.21 14.77
CA GLY A 160 -3.92 -5.08 14.65
C GLY A 160 -5.35 -5.52 14.29
N SER A 161 -5.48 -6.40 13.29
CA SER A 161 -6.79 -6.94 12.87
C SER A 161 -7.48 -7.72 13.99
N ILE A 162 -6.74 -8.57 14.73
CA ILE A 162 -7.28 -9.32 15.87
C ILE A 162 -7.77 -8.36 16.95
N LEU A 163 -7.00 -7.32 17.28
CA LEU A 163 -7.41 -6.32 18.28
C LEU A 163 -8.68 -5.58 17.87
N ILE A 164 -8.83 -5.21 16.59
CA ILE A 164 -10.03 -4.57 16.07
C ILE A 164 -11.25 -5.48 16.19
N VAL A 165 -11.10 -6.76 15.79
CA VAL A 165 -12.18 -7.75 15.89
C VAL A 165 -12.57 -8.00 17.35
N LEU A 166 -11.60 -8.15 18.26
CA LEU A 166 -11.86 -8.33 19.68
C LEU A 166 -12.56 -7.12 20.30
N ALA A 167 -12.13 -5.90 19.95
CA ALA A 167 -12.77 -4.67 20.42
C ALA A 167 -14.22 -4.56 19.93
N ALA A 168 -14.48 -4.86 18.65
CA ALA A 168 -15.83 -4.89 18.08
C ALA A 168 -16.70 -5.96 18.75
N TRP A 169 -16.15 -7.16 18.96
CA TRP A 169 -16.84 -8.25 19.65
C TRP A 169 -17.21 -7.88 21.08
N LEU A 170 -16.25 -7.34 21.86
CA LEU A 170 -16.50 -6.88 23.23
C LEU A 170 -17.55 -5.76 23.27
N TRP A 171 -17.53 -4.83 22.31
CA TRP A 171 -18.51 -3.75 22.23
C TRP A 171 -19.93 -4.28 21.97
N VAL A 172 -20.09 -5.21 21.02
CA VAL A 172 -21.39 -5.88 20.75
C VAL A 172 -21.83 -6.71 21.96
N PHE A 173 -20.93 -7.47 22.55
CA PHE A 173 -21.21 -8.33 23.70
C PHE A 173 -21.66 -7.51 24.93
N ARG A 174 -20.97 -6.40 25.23
CA ARG A 174 -21.38 -5.47 26.31
C ARG A 174 -22.77 -4.89 26.07
N ARG A 175 -23.11 -4.53 24.83
CA ARG A 175 -24.45 -4.03 24.48
C ARG A 175 -25.54 -5.10 24.60
N ARG A 176 -25.21 -6.38 24.38
CA ARG A 176 -26.16 -7.49 24.53
C ARG A 176 -26.43 -7.87 25.99
N ILE A 177 -25.41 -7.84 26.85
CA ILE A 177 -25.53 -8.25 28.26
C ILE A 177 -26.00 -7.12 29.17
N PHE A 178 -25.62 -5.89 28.87
CA PHE A 178 -26.05 -4.70 29.62
C PHE A 178 -26.92 -3.81 28.72
N PRO A 179 -28.17 -4.19 28.41
CA PRO A 179 -29.10 -3.29 27.74
C PRO A 179 -29.27 -2.03 28.59
N SER A 180 -29.25 -0.88 27.94
CA SER A 180 -29.30 0.42 28.61
C SER A 180 -30.59 0.53 29.44
N ARG A 181 -30.59 1.33 30.52
CA ARG A 181 -31.82 1.58 31.31
C ARG A 181 -32.98 2.10 30.45
N ARG A 182 -32.72 2.73 29.30
CA ARG A 182 -33.74 3.20 28.34
C ARG A 182 -34.51 2.04 27.68
N ASP A 183 -33.85 0.93 27.38
CA ASP A 183 -34.48 -0.22 26.68
C ASP A 183 -35.42 -1.03 27.60
N ARG A 184 -35.25 -0.90 28.92
CA ARG A 184 -36.16 -1.51 29.91
C ARG A 184 -37.48 -0.77 30.06
N PHE A 185 -37.50 0.55 29.86
CA PHE A 185 -38.72 1.35 30.02
C PHE A 185 -39.75 1.09 28.90
N CYS A 186 -39.30 0.95 27.64
CA CYS A 186 -40.21 0.65 26.52
C CYS A 186 -40.88 -0.73 26.63
N ARG A 187 -40.17 -1.72 27.21
CA ARG A 187 -40.73 -3.06 27.41
C ARG A 187 -41.75 -3.15 28.55
N HIS A 188 -41.66 -2.29 29.57
CA HIS A 188 -42.63 -2.26 30.66
C HIS A 188 -43.93 -1.52 30.28
N SER A 189 -43.87 -0.48 29.44
CA SER A 189 -45.10 0.19 28.97
C SER A 189 -45.95 -0.68 28.04
N GLN A 190 -45.39 -1.65 27.31
CA GLN A 190 -46.18 -2.56 26.47
C GLN A 190 -46.84 -3.71 27.25
N ALA A 191 -46.38 -4.00 28.48
CA ALA A 191 -46.94 -5.07 29.31
C ALA A 191 -48.10 -4.62 30.22
N LEU A 192 -48.35 -3.31 30.33
CA LEU A 192 -49.39 -2.73 31.19
C LEU A 192 -50.70 -2.37 30.46
N PHE A 193 -50.81 -2.68 29.16
CA PHE A 193 -52.00 -2.43 28.34
C PHE A 193 -52.70 -3.71 27.84
N HIS A 194 -52.47 -4.85 28.51
CA HIS A 194 -53.22 -6.08 28.29
C HIS A 194 -53.87 -6.57 29.58
#